data_AF-A0A7N2LCS9-F1
#
_entry.id   AF-A0A7N2LCS9-F1
#
_cell.length_a   1.000
_cell.length_b   1.000
_cell.length_c   1.000
_cell.angle_alpha   90.00
_cell.angle_beta   90.00
_cell.angle_gamma   90.00
#
_symmetry.space_group_name_H-M   'P 1'
#
loop_
_entity.id
_entity.type
_entity.pdbx_description
1 polymer ?
#
loop_
_entity_poly.entity_id
_entity_poly.type
_entity_poly.pdbx_seq_one_letter_code
_entity_poly.pdbx_strand_id
1 'polypeptide(L)'
;MIASEKFYVITIEKILDHSTGNVAEDFYHHIKEFGDRVKLWTTFNEPNTFSSEGYASGTIAPGRCSNYVGNCTFGNSGIEPYMAAHHILLSHATAVKLYREKYQASQMGEIGITVSTFWMVPKYQTIASSKATSRALDFAFGWFAHPVTYGDYPKLMRALVGARLPNLTVIQSKMVKGSLDLLGVNYYTARYADDSTSSSSVSLSYTTDSHVNLTNEKDGIPIGELVIFLSVS
;
A
#
# COMPACT_ATOMS: atom_id res chain seq x y z
N MET A 1 -16.66 12.42 39.85
CA MET A 1 -15.96 11.12 39.80
C MET A 1 -15.83 10.77 38.33
N ILE A 2 -14.65 11.01 37.76
CA ILE A 2 -14.39 10.94 36.31
C ILE A 2 -14.12 9.46 35.99
N ALA A 3 -14.96 8.86 35.15
CA ALA A 3 -14.71 7.53 34.60
C ALA A 3 -13.61 7.65 33.53
N SER A 4 -12.54 6.89 33.72
CA SER A 4 -11.39 6.83 32.83
C SER A 4 -11.74 6.04 31.56
N GLU A 5 -11.74 6.72 30.41
CA GLU A 5 -11.76 6.08 29.10
C GLU A 5 -10.45 5.32 28.89
N LYS A 6 -10.56 4.00 28.73
CA LYS A 6 -9.45 3.14 28.35
C LYS A 6 -9.21 3.29 26.84
N PHE A 7 -8.11 3.92 26.48
CA PHE A 7 -7.54 3.84 25.14
C PHE A 7 -7.20 2.38 24.82
N TYR A 8 -7.84 1.79 23.80
CA TYR A 8 -7.51 0.46 23.32
C TYR A 8 -6.18 0.52 22.56
N VAL A 9 -5.12 0.01 23.17
CA VAL A 9 -3.85 -0.28 22.49
C VAL A 9 -4.05 -1.56 21.69
N ILE A 10 -3.96 -1.46 20.35
CA ILE A 10 -3.94 -2.62 19.47
C ILE A 10 -2.59 -3.34 19.69
N THR A 11 -2.60 -4.44 20.44
CA THR A 11 -1.47 -5.38 20.49
C THR A 11 -1.51 -6.31 19.28
N ILE A 12 -0.34 -6.84 18.90
CA ILE A 12 -0.06 -7.68 17.73
C ILE A 12 -0.93 -8.96 17.62
N GLU A 13 -1.84 -9.22 18.55
CA GLU A 13 -2.53 -10.50 18.71
C GLU A 13 -3.99 -10.55 18.22
N LYS A 14 -4.57 -9.51 17.60
CA LYS A 14 -6.00 -9.58 17.21
C LYS A 14 -6.35 -8.92 15.88
N ILE A 15 -6.29 -9.69 14.78
CA ILE A 15 -7.02 -9.39 13.53
C ILE A 15 -7.58 -10.71 12.97
N LEU A 16 -8.83 -11.07 13.31
CA LEU A 16 -9.45 -12.39 13.05
C LEU A 16 -10.28 -12.44 11.75
N ASP A 17 -10.03 -13.46 10.90
CA ASP A 17 -11.03 -14.36 10.29
C ASP A 17 -10.35 -15.67 9.82
N HIS A 18 -10.99 -16.81 10.11
CA HIS A 18 -10.75 -18.25 9.82
C HIS A 18 -9.33 -18.87 9.64
N SER A 19 -8.23 -18.12 9.76
CA SER A 19 -6.85 -18.60 9.82
C SER A 19 -6.10 -17.98 11.01
N THR A 20 -6.43 -18.43 12.24
CA THR A 20 -5.93 -17.96 13.57
C THR A 20 -5.88 -16.44 13.88
N GLY A 21 -6.12 -15.56 12.91
CA GLY A 21 -6.03 -14.11 13.02
C GLY A 21 -4.61 -13.55 13.14
N ASN A 22 -3.58 -14.36 12.87
CA ASN A 22 -2.20 -13.91 12.86
C ASN A 22 -1.60 -14.19 11.49
N VAL A 23 -1.55 -13.16 10.63
CA VAL A 23 -0.94 -13.24 9.30
C VAL A 23 0.47 -13.85 9.36
N ALA A 24 1.23 -13.63 10.44
CA ALA A 24 2.55 -14.23 10.60
C ALA A 24 2.51 -15.75 10.83
N GLU A 25 1.44 -16.29 11.42
CA GLU A 25 1.23 -17.72 11.61
C GLU A 25 0.85 -18.41 10.30
N ASP A 26 0.06 -17.76 9.46
CA ASP A 26 -0.21 -18.28 8.11
C ASP A 26 1.07 -18.34 7.28
N PHE A 27 1.91 -17.29 7.30
CA PHE A 27 3.23 -17.35 6.64
C PHE A 27 4.11 -18.45 7.22
N TYR A 28 4.08 -18.64 8.54
CA TYR A 28 4.86 -19.68 9.21
C TYR A 28 4.59 -21.07 8.65
N HIS A 29 3.31 -21.45 8.51
CA HIS A 29 2.94 -22.77 8.01
C HIS A 29 3.43 -22.99 6.58
N HIS A 30 3.24 -22.02 5.68
CA HIS A 30 3.68 -22.14 4.30
C HIS A 30 5.21 -22.24 4.17
N ILE A 31 5.96 -21.41 4.90
CA ILE A 31 7.42 -21.44 4.90
C ILE A 31 7.94 -22.80 5.41
N LYS A 32 7.29 -23.34 6.45
CA LYS A 32 7.67 -24.64 7.02
C LYS A 32 7.44 -25.78 6.03
N GLU A 33 6.29 -25.82 5.36
CA GLU A 33 5.89 -26.94 4.49
C GLU A 33 6.61 -26.93 3.12
N PHE A 34 6.94 -25.75 2.58
CA PHE A 34 7.47 -25.64 1.21
C PHE A 34 8.89 -25.07 1.11
N GLY A 35 9.46 -24.54 2.19
CA GLY A 35 10.75 -23.85 2.13
C GLY A 35 11.97 -24.77 1.93
N ASP A 36 11.79 -26.08 1.99
CA ASP A 36 12.79 -27.04 1.51
C ASP A 36 13.07 -26.85 0.01
N ARG A 37 12.05 -26.45 -0.79
CA ARG A 37 12.11 -26.27 -2.24
C ARG A 37 11.95 -24.82 -2.69
N VAL A 38 11.08 -24.04 -2.05
CA VAL A 38 10.82 -22.64 -2.42
C VAL A 38 11.94 -21.75 -1.87
N LYS A 39 12.66 -21.08 -2.76
CA LYS A 39 13.80 -20.21 -2.43
C LYS A 39 13.56 -18.73 -2.65
N LEU A 40 12.46 -18.36 -3.30
CA LEU A 40 12.07 -16.98 -3.51
C LEU A 40 10.66 -16.80 -2.96
N TRP A 41 10.53 -15.94 -1.95
CA TRP A 41 9.28 -15.66 -1.28
C TRP A 41 8.88 -14.21 -1.49
N THR A 42 7.61 -13.97 -1.80
CA THR A 42 6.98 -12.65 -1.68
C THR A 42 5.88 -12.76 -0.64
N THR A 43 5.86 -11.86 0.35
CA THR A 43 4.81 -11.90 1.37
C THR A 43 3.49 -11.41 0.80
N PHE A 44 3.47 -10.19 0.27
CA PHE A 44 2.26 -9.59 -0.30
C PHE A 44 2.48 -9.27 -1.77
N ASN A 45 1.43 -9.50 -2.56
CA ASN A 45 1.31 -9.01 -3.92
C ASN A 45 0.44 -7.75 -3.90
N GLU A 46 0.97 -6.66 -4.43
CA GLU A 46 0.28 -5.38 -4.63
C GLU A 46 -0.49 -4.86 -3.40
N PRO A 47 0.17 -4.70 -2.25
CA PRO A 47 -0.51 -4.25 -1.04
C PRO A 47 -1.05 -2.81 -1.18
N ASN A 48 -0.48 -2.00 -2.07
CA ASN A 48 -0.96 -0.69 -2.43
C ASN A 48 -2.29 -0.74 -3.22
N THR A 49 -2.40 -1.65 -4.20
CA THR A 49 -3.66 -1.91 -4.91
C THR A 49 -4.72 -2.43 -3.94
N PHE A 50 -4.38 -3.43 -3.11
CA PHE A 50 -5.31 -3.97 -2.11
C PHE A 50 -5.83 -2.88 -1.16
N SER A 51 -4.94 -2.05 -0.62
CA SER A 51 -5.32 -1.01 0.35
C SER A 51 -6.17 0.09 -0.29
N SER A 52 -5.85 0.50 -1.52
CA SER A 52 -6.58 1.55 -2.22
C SER A 52 -7.91 1.06 -2.78
N GLU A 53 -7.93 -0.09 -3.45
CA GLU A 53 -9.14 -0.59 -4.10
C GLU A 53 -10.10 -1.28 -3.13
N GLY A 54 -9.58 -1.95 -2.09
CA GLY A 54 -10.40 -2.64 -1.09
C GLY A 54 -11.04 -1.71 -0.07
N TYR A 55 -10.41 -0.57 0.23
CA TYR A 55 -10.79 0.33 1.32
C TYR A 55 -10.97 1.81 0.93
N ALA A 56 -10.59 2.24 -0.28
CA ALA A 56 -10.83 3.60 -0.76
C ALA A 56 -11.91 3.65 -1.84
N SER A 57 -11.73 2.94 -2.96
CA SER A 57 -12.75 2.88 -4.02
C SER A 57 -13.82 1.82 -3.74
N GLY A 58 -13.48 0.76 -2.99
CA GLY A 58 -14.36 -0.36 -2.69
C GLY A 58 -14.65 -1.25 -3.91
N THR A 59 -13.76 -1.27 -4.91
CA THR A 59 -13.94 -2.02 -6.17
C THR A 59 -13.55 -3.49 -6.09
N ILE A 60 -12.79 -3.87 -5.06
CA ILE A 60 -12.42 -5.26 -4.75
C ILE A 60 -12.78 -5.60 -3.31
N ALA A 61 -12.80 -6.88 -2.95
CA ALA A 61 -13.05 -7.32 -1.58
C ALA A 61 -12.08 -6.65 -0.59
N PRO A 62 -12.55 -6.20 0.60
CA PRO A 62 -13.89 -6.39 1.15
C PRO A 62 -14.95 -5.37 0.66
N GLY A 63 -14.62 -4.48 -0.27
CA GLY A 63 -15.58 -3.55 -0.89
C GLY A 63 -16.00 -2.41 0.04
N ARG A 64 -15.04 -1.83 0.77
CA ARG A 64 -15.29 -0.76 1.74
C ARG A 64 -14.91 0.61 1.15
N CYS A 65 -15.79 1.58 1.31
CA CYS A 65 -15.55 2.96 0.90
C CYS A 65 -16.50 3.91 1.65
N SER A 66 -16.18 5.20 1.63
CA SER A 66 -17.09 6.25 2.09
C SER A 66 -18.31 6.35 1.16
N ASN A 67 -19.47 6.69 1.73
CA ASN A 67 -20.73 6.88 0.99
C ASN A 67 -20.67 7.96 -0.11
N TYR A 68 -19.77 8.93 0.00
CA TYR A 68 -19.53 9.96 -1.02
C TYR A 68 -18.52 9.56 -2.10
N VAL A 69 -17.89 8.39 -1.99
CA VAL A 69 -16.98 7.84 -3.01
C VAL A 69 -17.69 6.81 -3.87
N GLY A 70 -18.43 5.88 -3.26
CA GLY A 70 -19.13 4.81 -3.97
C GLY A 70 -20.29 4.23 -3.15
N ASN A 71 -20.97 3.23 -3.71
CA ASN A 71 -22.12 2.59 -3.09
C ASN A 71 -21.72 1.45 -2.13
N CYS A 72 -20.75 1.70 -1.26
CA CYS A 72 -20.33 0.73 -0.25
C CYS A 72 -21.23 0.80 0.99
N THR A 73 -21.54 -0.35 1.58
CA THR A 73 -22.40 -0.43 2.78
C THR A 73 -21.74 0.23 4.00
N PHE A 74 -20.42 0.08 4.14
CA PHE A 74 -19.62 0.62 5.22
C PHE A 74 -18.22 0.98 4.71
N GLY A 75 -17.55 1.91 5.38
CA GLY A 75 -16.15 2.22 5.12
C GLY A 75 -15.81 3.68 5.39
N ASN A 76 -14.51 3.98 5.32
CA ASN A 76 -14.00 5.34 5.34
C ASN A 76 -12.76 5.43 4.45
N SER A 77 -12.96 5.95 3.23
CA SER A 77 -11.93 6.06 2.21
C SER A 77 -10.77 6.99 2.58
N GLY A 78 -10.94 7.83 3.61
CA GLY A 78 -9.91 8.73 4.12
C GLY A 78 -9.05 8.12 5.23
N ILE A 79 -9.44 6.98 5.82
CA ILE A 79 -8.77 6.39 7.01
C ILE A 79 -8.40 4.93 6.77
N GLU A 80 -9.36 4.11 6.33
CA GLU A 80 -9.20 2.66 6.25
C GLU A 80 -8.06 2.20 5.31
N PRO A 81 -7.82 2.83 4.14
CA PRO A 81 -6.68 2.48 3.29
C PRO A 81 -5.34 2.59 4.03
N TYR A 82 -5.17 3.63 4.84
CA TYR A 82 -3.95 3.87 5.61
C TYR A 82 -3.78 2.89 6.77
N MET A 83 -4.88 2.51 7.42
CA MET A 83 -4.87 1.47 8.46
C MET A 83 -4.55 0.09 7.88
N ALA A 84 -5.17 -0.28 6.75
CA ALA A 84 -4.90 -1.52 6.05
C ALA A 84 -3.43 -1.59 5.62
N ALA A 85 -2.92 -0.55 4.95
CA ALA A 85 -1.53 -0.48 4.54
C ALA A 85 -0.54 -0.57 5.71
N HIS A 86 -0.86 0.07 6.84
CA HIS A 86 -0.03 0.01 8.04
C HIS A 86 0.05 -1.40 8.61
N HIS A 87 -1.08 -2.08 8.76
CA HIS A 87 -1.07 -3.47 9.27
C HIS A 87 -0.38 -4.42 8.31
N ILE A 88 -0.58 -4.29 6.99
CA ILE A 88 0.11 -5.10 5.98
C ILE A 88 1.63 -4.93 6.08
N LEU A 89 2.12 -3.70 6.24
CA LEU A 89 3.56 -3.43 6.42
C LEU A 89 4.11 -4.10 7.68
N LEU A 90 3.38 -4.06 8.79
CA LEU A 90 3.79 -4.72 10.02
C LEU A 90 3.79 -6.25 9.87
N SER A 91 2.74 -6.82 9.26
CA SER A 91 2.66 -8.25 8.97
C SER A 91 3.81 -8.71 8.07
N HIS A 92 4.13 -7.94 7.03
CA HIS A 92 5.27 -8.20 6.14
C HIS A 92 6.59 -8.24 6.94
N ALA A 93 6.85 -7.20 7.73
CA ALA A 93 8.09 -7.10 8.50
C ALA A 93 8.20 -8.19 9.58
N THR A 94 7.08 -8.59 10.20
CA THR A 94 7.03 -9.73 11.13
C THR A 94 7.32 -11.05 10.42
N ALA A 95 6.74 -11.30 9.25
CA ALA A 95 7.00 -12.52 8.46
C ALA A 95 8.46 -12.60 8.01
N VAL A 96 9.04 -11.48 7.56
CA VAL A 96 10.46 -11.41 7.17
C VAL A 96 11.37 -11.67 8.35
N LYS A 97 11.11 -11.05 9.51
CA LYS A 97 11.87 -11.31 10.74
C LYS A 97 11.84 -12.79 11.10
N LEU A 98 10.65 -13.40 11.14
CA LEU A 98 10.47 -14.82 11.41
C LEU A 98 11.25 -15.70 10.42
N TYR A 99 11.15 -15.41 9.11
CA TYR A 99 11.88 -16.15 8.08
C TYR A 99 13.39 -16.09 8.30
N ARG A 100 13.93 -14.89 8.51
CA ARG A 100 15.37 -14.67 8.73
C ARG A 100 15.87 -15.39 9.98
N GLU A 101 15.12 -15.30 11.09
CA GLU A 101 15.52 -15.87 12.38
C GLU A 101 15.42 -17.40 12.42
N LYS A 102 14.42 -18.00 11.75
CA LYS A 102 14.10 -19.43 11.91
C LYS A 102 14.42 -20.30 10.70
N TYR A 103 14.40 -19.74 9.49
CA TYR A 103 14.36 -20.53 8.26
C TYR A 103 15.45 -20.17 7.25
N GLN A 104 15.86 -18.92 7.15
CA GLN A 104 16.76 -18.49 6.07
C GLN A 104 18.09 -19.22 6.08
N ALA A 105 18.68 -19.46 7.26
CA ALA A 105 19.96 -20.18 7.37
C ALA A 105 19.89 -21.64 6.90
N SER A 106 18.76 -22.33 7.10
CA SER A 106 18.58 -23.74 6.73
C SER A 106 18.00 -23.90 5.32
N GLN A 107 17.13 -22.99 4.91
CA GLN A 107 16.43 -23.05 3.62
C GLN A 107 17.20 -22.30 2.52
N MET A 108 18.08 -21.36 2.87
CA MET A 108 18.91 -20.59 1.93
C MET A 108 18.09 -19.88 0.84
N GLY A 109 16.93 -19.34 1.20
CA GLY A 109 16.10 -18.55 0.30
C GLY A 109 16.11 -17.06 0.63
N GLU A 110 15.43 -16.29 -0.20
CA GLU A 110 15.27 -14.84 -0.11
C GLU A 110 13.78 -14.50 0.04
N ILE A 111 13.48 -13.43 0.79
CA ILE A 111 12.11 -12.99 1.05
C ILE A 111 11.94 -11.49 0.75
N GLY A 112 10.81 -11.14 0.17
CA GLY A 112 10.52 -9.76 -0.24
C GLY A 112 9.04 -9.42 -0.26
N ILE A 113 8.74 -8.32 -0.93
CA ILE A 113 7.39 -7.82 -1.18
C ILE A 113 7.28 -7.38 -2.64
N THR A 114 6.09 -7.53 -3.22
CA THR A 114 5.82 -7.11 -4.60
C THR A 114 4.85 -5.94 -4.60
N VAL A 115 5.28 -4.80 -5.15
CA VAL A 115 4.51 -3.54 -5.15
C VAL A 115 4.12 -3.18 -6.58
N SER A 116 2.85 -2.83 -6.80
CA SER A 116 2.39 -2.35 -8.11
C SER A 116 2.79 -0.89 -8.30
N THR A 117 3.09 -0.49 -9.54
CA THR A 117 3.28 0.93 -9.83
C THR A 117 2.91 1.26 -11.27
N PHE A 118 2.50 2.52 -11.45
CA PHE A 118 2.50 3.15 -12.76
C PHE A 118 3.81 3.92 -12.95
N TRP A 119 4.32 3.92 -14.17
CA TRP A 119 5.31 4.94 -14.52
C TRP A 119 4.61 6.31 -14.62
N MET A 120 5.06 7.27 -13.81
CA MET A 120 4.45 8.59 -13.75
C MET A 120 5.19 9.55 -14.67
N VAL A 121 4.47 10.17 -15.61
CA VAL A 121 5.01 11.14 -16.56
C VAL A 121 4.34 12.50 -16.29
N PRO A 122 5.07 13.62 -16.20
CA PRO A 122 4.42 14.92 -16.07
C PRO A 122 3.58 15.23 -17.30
N LYS A 123 2.32 15.64 -17.10
CA LYS A 123 1.41 15.96 -18.21
C LYS A 123 1.92 17.16 -19.01
N TYR A 124 2.33 18.23 -18.33
CA TYR A 124 2.90 19.42 -18.95
C TYR A 124 4.33 19.66 -18.48
N GLN A 125 5.12 20.41 -19.27
CA GLN A 125 6.47 20.83 -18.89
C GLN A 125 6.41 22.01 -17.91
N THR A 126 5.79 21.79 -16.77
CA THR A 126 5.63 22.79 -15.70
C THR A 126 6.13 22.24 -14.38
N ILE A 127 6.49 23.14 -13.47
CA ILE A 127 6.88 22.79 -12.09
C ILE A 127 5.72 22.09 -11.37
N ALA A 128 4.47 22.50 -11.64
CA ALA A 128 3.28 21.93 -11.01
C ALA A 128 3.10 20.45 -11.41
N SER A 129 3.11 20.13 -12.72
CA SER A 129 2.99 18.74 -13.19
C SER A 129 4.18 17.88 -12.75
N SER A 130 5.39 18.45 -12.68
CA SER A 130 6.56 17.74 -12.15
C SER A 130 6.40 17.39 -10.67
N LYS A 131 5.93 18.32 -9.83
CA LYS A 131 5.65 18.04 -8.41
C LYS A 131 4.51 17.04 -8.25
N ALA A 132 3.47 17.14 -9.08
CA ALA A 132 2.37 16.18 -9.11
C ALA A 132 2.86 14.76 -9.43
N THR A 133 3.81 14.63 -10.36
CA THR A 133 4.45 13.35 -10.71
C THR A 133 5.13 12.71 -9.48
N SER A 134 5.87 13.49 -8.70
CA SER A 134 6.50 13.00 -7.47
C SER A 134 5.47 12.56 -6.42
N ARG A 135 4.40 13.35 -6.22
CA ARG A 135 3.31 12.98 -5.30
C ARG A 135 2.61 11.70 -5.76
N ALA A 136 2.35 11.56 -7.05
CA ALA A 136 1.74 10.37 -7.62
C ALA A 136 2.58 9.12 -7.36
N LEU A 137 3.89 9.20 -7.59
CA LEU A 137 4.81 8.08 -7.35
C LEU A 137 4.94 7.74 -5.86
N ASP A 138 4.97 8.74 -4.98
CA ASP A 138 4.99 8.54 -3.53
C ASP A 138 3.74 7.81 -3.04
N PHE A 139 2.55 8.20 -3.51
CA PHE A 139 1.30 7.53 -3.14
C PHE A 139 1.15 6.14 -3.78
N ALA A 140 1.60 5.95 -5.02
CA ALA A 140 1.46 4.67 -5.72
C ALA A 140 2.49 3.62 -5.26
N PHE A 141 3.78 3.98 -5.24
CA PHE A 141 4.89 3.06 -5.01
C PHE A 141 5.59 3.34 -3.68
N GLY A 142 5.90 4.62 -3.41
CA GLY A 142 6.60 5.05 -2.20
C GLY A 142 5.88 4.65 -0.91
N TRP A 143 4.55 4.52 -0.95
CA TRP A 143 3.72 4.18 0.19
C TRP A 143 4.13 2.88 0.88
N PHE A 144 4.63 1.89 0.11
CA PHE A 144 5.19 0.65 0.64
C PHE A 144 6.71 0.57 0.47
N ALA A 145 7.25 1.00 -0.68
CA ALA A 145 8.68 0.91 -0.97
C ALA A 145 9.53 1.76 -0.02
N HIS A 146 9.06 2.95 0.39
CA HIS A 146 9.80 3.84 1.27
C HIS A 146 9.88 3.30 2.72
N PRO A 147 8.79 2.80 3.36
CA PRO A 147 8.88 2.14 4.65
C PRO A 147 9.84 0.96 4.66
N VAL A 148 9.73 0.02 3.72
CA VAL A 148 10.59 -1.18 3.74
C VAL A 148 12.06 -0.87 3.45
N THR A 149 12.37 0.28 2.85
CA THR A 149 13.75 0.73 2.60
C THR A 149 14.30 1.58 3.75
N TYR A 150 13.51 2.54 4.24
CA TYR A 150 13.98 3.62 5.12
C TYR A 150 13.37 3.59 6.52
N GLY A 151 12.31 2.81 6.75
CA GLY A 151 11.64 2.67 8.04
C GLY A 151 10.55 3.71 8.33
N ASP A 152 10.13 4.51 7.36
CA ASP A 152 9.01 5.45 7.49
C ASP A 152 8.34 5.69 6.13
N TYR A 153 7.14 6.26 6.13
CA TYR A 153 6.43 6.66 4.90
C TYR A 153 7.09 7.87 4.22
N PRO A 154 6.80 8.12 2.93
CA PRO A 154 7.30 9.31 2.24
C PRO A 154 6.89 10.60 2.95
N LYS A 155 7.81 11.58 2.99
CA LYS A 155 7.57 12.89 3.64
C LYS A 155 6.39 13.64 3.02
N LEU A 156 6.18 13.52 1.71
CA LEU A 156 5.04 14.17 1.04
C LEU A 156 3.71 13.56 1.48
N MET A 157 3.62 12.24 1.64
CA MET A 157 2.42 11.60 2.19
C MET A 157 2.13 12.07 3.62
N ARG A 158 3.16 12.13 4.48
CA ARG A 158 3.02 12.68 5.84
C ARG A 158 2.45 14.10 5.84
N ALA A 159 2.95 14.96 4.96
CA ALA A 159 2.53 16.35 4.87
C ALA A 159 1.08 16.51 4.37
N LEU A 160 0.64 15.68 3.43
CA LEU A 160 -0.68 15.79 2.80
C LEU A 160 -1.78 15.06 3.58
N VAL A 161 -1.47 13.86 4.08
CA VAL A 161 -2.44 13.01 4.78
C VAL A 161 -2.55 13.38 6.26
N GLY A 162 -1.44 13.82 6.86
CA GLY A 162 -1.38 14.23 8.26
C GLY A 162 -1.69 13.08 9.23
N ALA A 163 -2.54 13.35 10.22
CA ALA A 163 -2.85 12.42 11.31
C ALA A 163 -3.57 11.12 10.87
N ARG A 164 -4.14 11.10 9.66
CA ARG A 164 -4.78 9.89 9.10
C ARG A 164 -3.77 8.84 8.67
N LEU A 165 -2.51 9.21 8.44
CA LEU A 165 -1.42 8.28 8.14
C LEU A 165 -0.78 7.82 9.47
N PRO A 166 -0.88 6.53 9.86
CA PRO A 166 -0.35 6.07 11.14
C PRO A 166 1.15 6.29 11.29
N ASN A 167 1.60 6.57 12.52
CA ASN A 167 3.03 6.66 12.82
C ASN A 167 3.59 5.27 13.10
N LEU A 168 4.74 4.94 12.50
CA LEU A 168 5.52 3.80 12.94
C LEU A 168 6.22 4.19 14.25
N THR A 169 6.03 3.39 15.29
CA THR A 169 6.85 3.51 16.51
C THR A 169 8.32 3.25 16.19
N VAL A 170 9.23 3.64 17.08
CA VAL A 170 10.67 3.35 16.91
C VAL A 170 10.95 1.86 16.69
N ILE A 171 10.20 0.98 17.37
CA ILE A 171 10.34 -0.48 17.24
C ILE A 171 9.83 -0.94 15.88
N GLN A 172 8.65 -0.49 15.47
CA GLN A 172 8.07 -0.85 14.17
C GLN A 172 8.92 -0.32 13.01
N SER A 173 9.39 0.93 13.08
CA SER A 173 10.27 1.54 12.10
C SER A 173 11.55 0.72 11.89
N LYS A 174 12.20 0.28 12.98
CA LYS A 174 13.37 -0.60 12.93
C LYS A 174 13.04 -1.97 12.34
N MET A 175 11.85 -2.51 12.60
CA MET A 175 11.43 -3.82 12.09
C MET A 175 11.14 -3.78 10.59
N VAL A 176 10.50 -2.71 10.11
CA VAL A 176 10.14 -2.52 8.69
C VAL A 176 11.34 -2.09 7.86
N LYS A 177 12.27 -1.29 8.41
CA LYS A 177 13.46 -0.86 7.68
C LYS A 177 14.34 -2.05 7.28
N GLY A 178 14.58 -2.20 5.98
CA GLY A 178 15.40 -3.28 5.42
C GLY A 178 14.71 -4.65 5.51
N SER A 179 13.38 -4.70 5.64
CA SER A 179 12.63 -5.95 5.72
C SER A 179 12.45 -6.64 4.36
N LEU A 180 13.44 -6.63 3.49
CA LEU A 180 13.43 -7.36 2.22
C LEU A 180 14.85 -7.76 1.81
N ASP A 181 14.95 -8.87 1.10
CA ASP A 181 16.13 -9.30 0.34
C ASP A 181 15.94 -8.94 -1.15
N LEU A 182 14.68 -8.98 -1.63
CA LEU A 182 14.28 -8.65 -3.00
C LEU A 182 13.02 -7.76 -3.03
N LEU A 183 12.92 -6.90 -4.04
CA LEU A 183 11.74 -6.07 -4.28
C LEU A 183 11.12 -6.44 -5.63
N GLY A 184 9.93 -7.02 -5.59
CA GLY A 184 9.12 -7.24 -6.78
C GLY A 184 8.43 -5.94 -7.22
N VAL A 185 8.41 -5.69 -8.52
CA VAL A 185 7.70 -4.53 -9.09
C VAL A 185 6.75 -5.02 -10.17
N ASN A 186 5.44 -4.87 -9.92
CA ASN A 186 4.43 -5.12 -10.94
C ASN A 186 4.25 -3.85 -11.76
N TYR A 187 4.65 -3.91 -13.03
CA TYR A 187 4.56 -2.82 -13.97
C TYR A 187 3.73 -3.22 -15.18
N TYR A 188 2.74 -2.40 -15.50
CA TYR A 188 1.84 -2.64 -16.63
C TYR A 188 1.79 -1.45 -17.60
N THR A 189 1.73 -0.23 -17.08
CA THR A 189 1.42 0.95 -17.90
C THR A 189 1.91 2.24 -17.22
N ALA A 190 1.81 3.34 -17.94
CA ALA A 190 2.18 4.67 -17.48
C ALA A 190 0.94 5.57 -17.34
N ARG A 191 1.08 6.67 -16.59
CA ARG A 191 0.05 7.71 -16.47
C ARG A 191 0.68 9.10 -16.60
N TYR A 192 -0.03 9.99 -17.27
CA TYR A 192 0.23 11.43 -17.16
C TYR A 192 -0.30 11.94 -15.82
N ALA A 193 0.55 12.65 -15.07
CA ALA A 193 0.23 13.27 -13.80
C ALA A 193 0.21 14.79 -13.96
N ASP A 194 -0.86 15.42 -13.46
CA ASP A 194 -0.95 16.87 -13.36
C ASP A 194 -1.46 17.32 -12.00
N ASP A 195 -1.16 18.55 -11.62
CA ASP A 195 -1.59 19.12 -10.35
C ASP A 195 -3.12 19.25 -10.32
N SER A 196 -3.75 18.74 -9.26
CA SER A 196 -5.18 18.91 -9.06
C SER A 196 -5.44 19.98 -8.01
N THR A 197 -6.26 20.97 -8.36
CA THR A 197 -6.76 21.99 -7.43
C THR A 197 -7.98 21.52 -6.64
N SER A 198 -8.53 20.33 -6.94
CA SER A 198 -9.71 19.80 -6.25
C SER A 198 -9.28 19.13 -4.95
N SER A 199 -9.26 19.88 -3.85
CA SER A 199 -9.15 19.32 -2.51
C SER A 199 -10.47 19.53 -1.75
N SER A 200 -10.96 18.48 -1.11
CA SER A 200 -12.07 18.59 -0.16
C SER A 200 -11.53 18.49 1.24
N SER A 201 -11.85 19.46 2.10
CA SER A 201 -11.56 19.37 3.54
C SER A 201 -12.57 18.50 4.29
N VAL A 202 -13.67 18.11 3.63
CA VAL A 202 -14.78 17.37 4.26
C VAL A 202 -14.84 15.93 3.73
N SER A 203 -14.74 15.75 2.42
CA SER A 203 -14.81 14.44 1.75
C SER A 203 -13.40 13.90 1.50
N LEU A 204 -12.73 13.50 2.57
CA LEU A 204 -11.35 13.01 2.52
C LEU A 204 -11.29 11.58 1.95
N SER A 205 -10.37 11.34 1.01
CA SER A 205 -10.15 10.04 0.42
C SER A 205 -8.71 9.86 -0.02
N TYR A 206 -8.16 8.66 0.16
CA TYR A 206 -6.87 8.27 -0.41
C TYR A 206 -6.79 8.61 -1.92
N THR A 207 -7.90 8.43 -2.65
CA THR A 207 -7.96 8.68 -4.09
C THR A 207 -7.73 10.14 -4.49
N THR A 208 -7.90 11.08 -3.55
CA THR A 208 -7.73 12.53 -3.77
C THR A 208 -6.58 13.14 -2.99
N ASP A 209 -6.08 12.47 -1.94
CA ASP A 209 -5.08 13.01 -1.00
C ASP A 209 -3.74 13.36 -1.65
N SER A 210 -3.41 12.76 -2.80
CA SER A 210 -2.19 13.09 -3.55
C SER A 210 -2.28 14.46 -4.24
N HIS A 211 -3.47 15.03 -4.40
CA HIS A 211 -3.75 16.23 -5.18
C HIS A 211 -3.24 16.10 -6.62
N VAL A 212 -3.42 14.92 -7.24
CA VAL A 212 -2.97 14.64 -8.61
C VAL A 212 -4.16 14.21 -9.46
N ASN A 213 -4.25 14.76 -10.66
CA ASN A 213 -5.08 14.20 -11.71
C ASN A 213 -4.24 13.22 -12.55
N LEU A 214 -4.61 11.94 -12.56
CA LEU A 214 -3.96 10.91 -13.35
C LEU A 214 -4.78 10.62 -14.61
N THR A 215 -4.13 10.68 -15.77
CA THR A 215 -4.78 10.43 -17.06
C THR A 215 -3.95 9.46 -17.90
N ASN A 216 -4.61 8.71 -18.78
CA ASN A 216 -3.97 7.87 -19.79
C ASN A 216 -3.76 8.60 -21.11
N GLU A 217 -4.12 9.89 -21.21
CA GLU A 217 -4.00 10.69 -22.43
C GLU A 217 -3.62 12.15 -22.13
N LYS A 218 -2.98 12.77 -23.12
CA LYS A 218 -2.64 14.19 -23.15
C LYS A 218 -3.03 14.75 -24.51
N ASP A 219 -3.87 15.78 -24.53
CA ASP A 219 -4.32 16.44 -25.77
C ASP A 219 -4.94 15.46 -26.79
N GLY A 220 -5.68 14.46 -26.29
CA GLY A 220 -6.29 13.39 -27.09
C GLY A 220 -5.29 12.31 -27.56
N ILE A 221 -4.03 12.39 -27.14
CA ILE A 221 -2.98 11.41 -27.48
C ILE A 221 -2.77 10.48 -26.27
N PRO A 222 -3.04 9.17 -26.41
CA PRO A 222 -2.78 8.19 -25.36
C PRO A 222 -1.30 8.09 -24.95
N ILE A 223 -1.06 7.72 -23.69
CA ILE A 223 0.26 7.38 -23.20
C ILE A 223 0.64 5.97 -23.66
N GLY A 224 1.58 5.90 -24.60
CA GLY A 224 1.96 4.65 -25.25
C GLY A 224 0.94 4.20 -26.30
N GLU A 225 1.19 3.04 -26.89
CA GLU A 225 0.30 2.46 -27.91
C GLU A 225 -0.99 1.90 -27.28
N LEU A 226 -2.12 2.14 -27.94
CA LEU A 226 -3.40 1.55 -27.54
C LEU A 226 -3.41 0.05 -27.82
N VAL A 227 -3.47 -0.75 -26.77
CA VAL A 227 -3.73 -2.18 -26.90
C VAL A 227 -5.24 -2.39 -26.91
N ILE A 228 -5.80 -2.76 -28.05
CA ILE A 228 -7.22 -3.15 -28.17
C ILE A 228 -7.36 -4.52 -27.53
N PHE A 229 -7.88 -4.59 -26.31
CA PHE A 229 -8.40 -5.85 -25.79
C PHE A 229 -9.68 -6.16 -26.55
N LEU A 230 -9.59 -7.04 -27.55
CA LEU A 230 -10.76 -7.69 -28.12
C LEU A 230 -11.40 -8.48 -26.98
N SER A 231 -12.49 -7.95 -26.41
CA SER A 231 -13.33 -8.72 -25.51
C SER A 231 -13.86 -9.90 -26.33
N VAL A 232 -13.37 -11.10 -26.03
CA VAL A 232 -14.02 -12.32 -26.52
C VAL A 232 -15.33 -12.41 -25.74
N SER A 233 -16.42 -11.98 -26.37
CA SER A 233 -17.79 -12.12 -25.90
C SER A 233 -18.21 -13.58 -25.81
#